data_AF-A0A5E4B7Q3-F1
#
_entry.id   AF-A0A5E4B7Q3-F1
#
_cell.length_a   1.000
_cell.length_b   1.000
_cell.length_c   1.000
_cell.angle_alpha   90.00
_cell.angle_beta   90.00
_cell.angle_gamma   90.00
#
_symmetry.space_group_name_H-M   'P 1'
#
loop_
_entity.id
_entity.type
_entity.pdbx_description
1 polymer ?
#
loop_
_entity_poly.entity_id
_entity_poly.type
_entity_poly.pdbx_seq_one_letter_code
_entity_poly.pdbx_strand_id
1 'polypeptide(L)' 'SCRDKKNCKVVFSQQELRKRLTPLQYHVTQEKGTESAFEGEYTHHKDPGIYKCIVCGTPLF' A
#
# COMPACT_ATOMS: atom_id res chain seq x y z
N SER A 1 -3.16 -11.36 -7.89
CA SER A 1 -2.28 -10.17 -8.04
C SER A 1 -1.22 -10.44 -9.12
N CYS A 2 -0.52 -9.43 -9.62
CA CYS A 2 0.64 -9.66 -10.51
C CYS A 2 1.79 -10.40 -9.79
N ARG A 3 1.82 -10.39 -8.44
CA ARG A 3 2.82 -11.12 -7.63
C ARG A 3 2.63 -12.62 -7.77
N ASP A 4 1.38 -13.09 -7.74
CA ASP A 4 1.05 -14.52 -7.91
C ASP A 4 1.45 -15.03 -9.30
N LYS A 5 1.27 -14.18 -10.33
CA LYS A 5 1.64 -14.45 -11.72
C LYS A 5 3.12 -14.14 -12.04
N LYS A 6 3.88 -13.63 -11.06
CA LYS A 6 5.29 -13.21 -11.19
C LYS A 6 5.58 -12.27 -12.38
N ASN A 7 4.63 -11.39 -12.71
CA ASN A 7 4.73 -10.50 -13.87
C ASN A 7 4.41 -9.03 -13.53
N CYS A 8 4.68 -8.62 -12.29
CA CYS A 8 4.54 -7.21 -11.92
C CYS A 8 5.53 -6.34 -12.71
N LYS A 9 5.01 -5.25 -13.29
CA LYS A 9 5.83 -4.27 -14.01
C LYS A 9 6.84 -3.55 -13.11
N VAL A 10 6.52 -3.41 -11.83
CA VAL A 10 7.35 -2.77 -10.81
C VAL A 10 7.54 -3.75 -9.66
N VAL A 11 8.80 -3.95 -9.26
CA VAL A 11 9.19 -4.85 -8.16
C VAL A 11 10.16 -4.11 -7.25
N PHE A 12 9.90 -4.13 -5.95
CA PHE A 12 10.76 -3.57 -4.91
C PHE A 12 11.34 -4.70 -4.05
N SER A 13 12.51 -4.47 -3.45
CA SER A 13 13.08 -5.43 -2.50
C SER A 13 12.32 -5.43 -1.17
N GLN A 14 12.28 -6.57 -0.48
CA GLN A 14 11.61 -6.65 0.83
C GLN A 14 12.27 -5.75 1.87
N GLN A 15 13.60 -5.60 1.82
CA GLN A 15 14.34 -4.73 2.73
C GLN A 15 13.99 -3.26 2.49
N GLU A 16 13.86 -2.83 1.24
CA GLU A 16 13.44 -1.47 0.90
C GLU A 16 12.01 -1.19 1.40
N LEU A 17 11.09 -2.10 1.15
CA LEU A 17 9.70 -1.95 1.61
C LEU A 17 9.60 -1.88 3.13
N ARG A 18 10.36 -2.70 3.87
CA ARG A 18 10.41 -2.66 5.34
C ARG A 18 11.04 -1.39 5.89
N LYS A 19 11.95 -0.74 5.16
CA LYS A 19 12.55 0.54 5.57
C LYS A 19 11.64 1.73 5.29
N ARG A 20 10.89 1.70 4.19
CA ARG A 20 10.07 2.84 3.72
C ARG A 20 8.66 2.86 4.29
N LEU A 21 8.04 1.69 4.45
CA LEU A 21 6.65 1.57 4.90
C LEU A 21 6.57 1.45 6.41
N THR A 22 5.48 1.95 6.99
CA THR A 22 5.16 1.64 8.40
C THR A 22 4.83 0.16 8.56
N PRO A 23 4.94 -0.42 9.78
CA PRO A 23 4.58 -1.81 10.02
C PRO A 23 3.16 -2.17 9.54
N LEU A 24 2.19 -1.29 9.78
CA LEU A 24 0.79 -1.49 9.34
C LEU A 24 0.66 -1.45 7.82
N GLN A 25 1.26 -0.46 7.15
CA GLN A 25 1.24 -0.37 5.68
C GLN A 25 1.89 -1.60 5.03
N TYR A 26 2.99 -2.08 5.60
CA TYR A 26 3.64 -3.31 5.13
C TYR A 26 2.72 -4.53 5.32
N HIS A 27 2.12 -4.69 6.50
CA HIS A 27 1.19 -5.79 6.79
C HIS A 27 0.00 -5.80 5.81
N VAL A 28 -0.66 -4.66 5.60
CA VAL A 28 -1.79 -4.55 4.68
C VAL A 28 -1.37 -4.84 3.23
N THR A 29 -0.30 -4.21 2.74
CA THR A 29 0.07 -4.29 1.31
C THR A 29 0.81 -5.57 0.94
N GLN A 30 1.66 -6.10 1.82
CA GLN A 30 2.53 -7.23 1.53
C GLN A 30 1.98 -8.56 2.02
N GLU A 31 1.28 -8.55 3.16
CA GLU A 31 0.80 -9.74 3.87
C GLU A 31 -0.73 -9.92 3.74
N LYS A 32 -1.39 -9.08 2.92
CA LYS A 32 -2.85 -9.09 2.71
C LYS A 32 -3.63 -8.86 4.01
N GLY A 33 -3.03 -8.11 4.94
CA GLY A 33 -3.67 -7.68 6.18
C GLY A 33 -4.81 -6.68 5.94
N THR A 34 -5.57 -6.43 6.99
CA THR A 34 -6.64 -5.41 7.02
C THR A 34 -6.42 -4.56 8.26
N GLU A 35 -6.48 -3.24 8.12
CA GLU A 35 -6.44 -2.33 9.28
C GLU A 35 -7.71 -2.46 10.13
N SER A 36 -7.64 -2.14 11.42
CA SER A 36 -8.85 -2.17 12.26
C SER A 36 -9.84 -1.10 11.81
N ALA A 37 -11.11 -1.33 12.11
CA ALA A 37 -12.17 -0.40 11.74
C ALA A 37 -11.91 0.99 12.32
N PHE A 38 -12.01 2.02 11.47
CA PHE A 38 -11.87 3.44 11.82
C PHE A 38 -10.47 3.89 12.27
N GLU A 39 -9.43 3.07 12.12
CA GLU A 39 -8.04 3.45 12.44
C GLU A 39 -7.30 4.14 11.26
N GLY A 40 -7.84 4.03 10.04
CA GLY A 40 -7.19 4.55 8.83
C GLY A 40 -7.17 6.08 8.77
N GLU A 41 -6.01 6.65 8.43
CA GLU A 41 -5.80 8.10 8.28
C GLU A 41 -6.81 8.73 7.30
N TYR A 42 -7.12 8.03 6.21
CA TYR A 42 -8.00 8.52 5.16
C TYR A 42 -9.47 8.07 5.30
N THR A 43 -9.86 7.41 6.41
CA THR A 43 -11.25 6.93 6.59
C THR A 43 -12.28 8.06 6.55
N HIS A 44 -11.93 9.25 7.06
CA HIS A 44 -12.81 10.42 7.09
C HIS A 44 -12.25 11.65 6.35
N HIS A 45 -11.21 11.44 5.52
CA HIS A 45 -10.56 12.51 4.78
C HIS A 45 -11.42 12.96 3.59
N LYS A 46 -11.54 14.27 3.39
CA LYS A 46 -12.45 14.89 2.39
C LYS A 46 -11.78 15.91 1.49
N ASP A 47 -10.47 16.12 1.63
CA ASP A 47 -9.78 17.11 0.82
C ASP A 47 -9.69 16.65 -0.64
N PRO A 48 -9.78 17.56 -1.62
CA PRO A 48 -9.65 17.22 -3.03
C PRO A 48 -8.22 16.79 -3.35
N GLY A 49 -8.06 15.68 -4.07
CA GLY A 49 -6.75 15.15 -4.42
C GLY A 49 -6.82 13.80 -5.14
N ILE A 50 -5.66 13.16 -5.30
CA ILE A 50 -5.52 11.83 -5.90
C ILE A 50 -4.82 10.91 -4.90
N TYR A 51 -5.44 9.78 -4.60
CA TYR A 51 -4.89 8.70 -3.81
C TYR A 51 -4.09 7.76 -4.70
N LYS A 52 -2.84 7.55 -4.32
CA LYS A 52 -1.88 6.70 -5.04
C LYS A 52 -1.60 5.45 -4.24
N CYS A 53 -1.23 4.37 -4.93
CA CYS A 53 -0.70 3.18 -4.28
C CYS A 53 0.53 3.55 -3.44
N ILE A 54 0.48 3.34 -2.13
CA ILE A 54 1.58 3.69 -1.21
C ILE A 54 2.90 2.95 -1.56
N VAL A 55 2.80 1.79 -2.22
CA VAL A 55 3.96 0.99 -2.63
C VAL A 55 4.61 1.55 -3.89
N CYS A 56 3.86 1.71 -5.00
CA CYS A 56 4.45 2.03 -6.31
C CYS A 56 4.13 3.44 -6.83
N GLY A 57 3.29 4.22 -6.14
CA GLY A 57 2.92 5.57 -6.54
C GLY A 57 1.93 5.67 -7.70
N THR A 58 1.47 4.55 -8.27
CA THR A 58 0.45 4.56 -9.32
C THR A 58 -0.86 5.17 -8.80
N PRO A 59 -1.47 6.15 -9.51
CA PRO A 59 -2.79 6.70 -9.17
C PRO A 59 -3.88 5.62 -9.13
N LEU A 60 -4.75 5.69 -8.14
CA LEU A 60 -5.87 4.74 -7.96
C LEU A 60 -7.22 5.46 -7.92
N PHE A 61 -7.33 6.50 -7.10
CA PHE A 61 -8.56 7.28 -6.90
C PHE A 61 -8.27 8.78 -6.96
#